data_AF-A0A3S4DA21-F1
#
_entry.id   AF-A0A3S4DA21-F1
#
_cell.length_a   1.000
_cell.length_b   1.000
_cell.length_c   1.000
_cell.angle_alpha   90.00
_cell.angle_beta   90.00
_cell.angle_gamma   90.00
#
_symmetry.space_group_name_H-M   'P 1'
#
loop_
_entity.id
_entity.type
_entity.pdbx_description
1 polymer ?
#
loop_
_entity_poly.entity_id
_entity_poly.type
_entity_poly.pdbx_seq_one_letter_code
_entity_poly.pdbx_strand_id
1 'polypeptide(L)'
;MPGDTIPNFNNVIAALQLLGDGPGGARNAPVQTPDGLMAAVPGRSGFGAPLAEADRPTWAAFRRLEQENRLLVDHVEMLACALGACPNCWGGIEDCEDCGGVGRPGAFAPDRGCFDQFVLPVIVRVMGRAEPGCDPGSCPGDYRDRDSPPSPSV
;
A
#
# COMPACT_ATOMS: atom_id res chain seq x y z
N MET A 1 -43.99 3.17 -15.80
CA MET A 1 -43.26 1.91 -16.06
C MET A 1 -42.93 1.91 -17.55
N PRO A 2 -41.67 1.71 -17.98
CA PRO A 2 -40.64 0.80 -17.45
C PRO A 2 -39.45 1.58 -16.84
N GLY A 3 -38.57 1.05 -15.99
CA GLY A 3 -38.11 -0.34 -15.84
C GLY A 3 -36.67 -0.43 -16.35
N ASP A 4 -35.75 0.31 -15.71
CA ASP A 4 -34.32 0.27 -16.05
C ASP A 4 -33.82 -1.17 -15.94
N THR A 5 -33.36 -1.68 -17.07
CA THR A 5 -32.94 -3.07 -17.21
C THR A 5 -31.54 -3.18 -16.62
N ILE A 6 -31.43 -3.91 -15.51
CA ILE A 6 -30.17 -4.29 -14.87
C ILE A 6 -29.26 -4.91 -15.96
N PRO A 7 -28.03 -4.41 -16.17
CA PRO A 7 -27.13 -5.00 -17.15
C PRO A 7 -26.89 -6.46 -16.79
N ASN A 8 -27.12 -7.33 -17.79
CA ASN A 8 -26.97 -8.78 -17.68
C ASN A 8 -25.58 -9.11 -17.10
N PHE A 9 -25.56 -9.72 -15.91
CA PHE A 9 -24.34 -10.10 -15.18
C PHE A 9 -23.36 -10.92 -16.04
N ASN A 10 -23.88 -11.66 -17.03
CA ASN A 10 -23.04 -12.41 -17.98
C ASN A 10 -22.15 -11.51 -18.85
N ASN A 11 -22.59 -10.28 -19.15
CA ASN A 11 -21.82 -9.32 -19.95
C ASN A 11 -20.66 -8.71 -19.15
N VAL A 12 -20.85 -8.52 -17.83
CA VAL A 12 -19.79 -8.03 -16.93
C VAL A 12 -18.69 -9.09 -16.76
N ILE A 13 -19.09 -10.36 -16.64
CA ILE A 13 -18.13 -11.48 -16.54
C ILE A 13 -17.34 -11.65 -17.84
N ALA A 14 -17.99 -11.53 -19.00
CA ALA A 14 -17.30 -11.60 -20.30
C ALA A 14 -16.30 -10.44 -20.49
N ALA A 15 -16.64 -9.23 -20.03
CA ALA A 15 -15.75 -8.07 -20.11
C ALA A 15 -14.49 -8.23 -19.24
N LEU A 16 -14.62 -8.87 -18.06
CA LEU A 16 -13.49 -9.14 -17.17
C LEU A 16 -12.54 -10.22 -17.74
N GLN A 17 -13.07 -11.18 -18.51
CA GLN A 17 -12.27 -12.24 -19.13
C GLN A 17 -11.39 -11.71 -20.28
N LEU A 18 -11.85 -10.68 -20.99
CA LEU A 18 -11.10 -10.08 -22.11
C LEU A 18 -9.91 -9.20 -21.67
N LEU A 19 -9.90 -8.73 -20.42
CA LEU A 19 -8.82 -7.89 -19.88
C LEU A 19 -7.69 -8.70 -19.22
N GLY A 20 -7.82 -10.02 -19.13
CA GLY A 20 -6.90 -10.90 -18.40
C GLY A 20 -5.71 -11.45 -19.20
N ASP A 21 -5.63 -11.24 -20.52
CA ASP A 21 -4.64 -11.87 -21.41
C ASP A 21 -3.40 -11.00 -21.73
N GLY A 22 -3.09 -10.00 -20.91
CA GLY A 22 -1.89 -9.18 -21.06
C GLY A 22 -0.66 -9.79 -20.35
N PRO A 23 0.53 -9.86 -20.99
CA PRO A 23 1.75 -10.34 -20.33
C PRO A 23 2.37 -9.22 -19.49
N GLY A 24 1.78 -8.95 -18.32
CA GLY A 24 2.29 -8.03 -17.31
C GLY A 24 2.55 -8.75 -16.00
N GLY A 25 3.56 -9.63 -15.98
CA GLY A 25 3.97 -10.35 -14.77
C GLY A 25 5.11 -9.62 -14.06
N ALA A 26 4.98 -9.37 -12.77
CA ALA A 26 6.09 -8.92 -11.92
C ALA A 26 7.31 -9.84 -12.12
N ARG A 27 8.50 -9.26 -12.30
CA ARG A 27 9.75 -9.97 -12.64
C ARG A 27 10.20 -11.06 -11.65
N ASN A 28 9.52 -11.22 -10.53
CA ASN A 28 9.74 -12.27 -9.54
C ASN A 28 8.73 -13.43 -9.62
N ALA A 29 7.87 -13.47 -10.64
CA ALA A 29 6.98 -14.61 -10.87
C ALA A 29 7.82 -15.81 -11.36
N PRO A 30 7.84 -16.94 -10.64
CA PRO A 30 8.52 -18.13 -11.13
C PRO A 30 7.92 -18.57 -12.48
N VAL A 31 8.78 -18.92 -13.43
CA VAL A 31 8.40 -19.44 -14.76
C VAL A 31 7.44 -20.60 -14.56
N GLN A 32 6.17 -20.40 -14.93
CA GLN A 32 5.15 -21.43 -14.81
C GLN A 32 5.33 -22.43 -15.95
N THR A 33 6.01 -23.54 -15.66
CA THR A 33 5.96 -24.72 -16.53
C THR A 33 4.55 -25.31 -16.49
N PRO A 34 4.07 -25.98 -17.56
CA PRO A 34 2.75 -26.62 -17.56
C PRO A 34 2.58 -27.63 -16.42
N ASP A 35 3.66 -28.28 -15.96
CA ASP A 35 3.66 -29.13 -14.76
C ASP A 35 3.53 -28.32 -13.44
N GLY A 36 4.06 -27.09 -13.41
CA GLY A 36 3.91 -26.16 -12.29
C GLY A 36 2.50 -25.59 -12.16
N LEU A 37 1.75 -25.50 -13.27
CA LEU A 37 0.35 -25.05 -13.30
C LEU A 37 -0.61 -26.01 -12.59
N MET A 38 -0.31 -27.31 -12.55
CA MET A 38 -1.06 -28.31 -11.77
C MET A 38 -0.65 -28.30 -10.28
N ALA A 39 0.61 -27.97 -9.99
CA ALA A 39 1.15 -27.90 -8.63
C ALA A 39 0.86 -26.57 -7.91
N ALA A 40 0.54 -25.50 -8.64
CA ALA A 40 0.15 -24.19 -8.12
C ALA A 40 -1.35 -24.08 -7.77
N VAL A 41 -2.08 -25.20 -7.84
CA VAL A 41 -3.51 -25.31 -7.45
C VAL A 41 -3.75 -25.87 -6.02
N PRO A 42 -2.91 -25.70 -4.97
CA PRO A 42 -3.37 -25.96 -3.62
C PRO A 42 -4.07 -24.68 -3.14
N GLY A 43 -5.23 -24.36 -3.73
CA GLY A 43 -5.93 -23.12 -3.41
C GLY A 43 -7.28 -22.94 -4.09
N ARG A 44 -7.47 -23.50 -5.30
CA ARG A 44 -8.82 -23.84 -5.74
C ARG A 44 -9.21 -25.07 -4.96
N SER A 45 -9.87 -24.85 -3.83
CA SER A 45 -10.80 -25.81 -3.27
C SER A 45 -11.54 -26.42 -4.45
N GLY A 46 -11.29 -27.70 -4.73
CA GLY A 46 -12.15 -28.47 -5.60
C GLY A 46 -13.57 -28.40 -5.06
N PHE A 47 -14.45 -29.19 -5.64
CA PHE A 47 -15.72 -29.57 -4.99
C PHE A 47 -15.46 -30.39 -3.69
N GLY A 48 -14.47 -30.01 -2.87
CA GLY A 48 -14.19 -30.52 -1.55
C GLY A 48 -15.24 -29.96 -0.61
N ALA A 49 -15.81 -30.85 0.20
CA ALA A 49 -16.81 -30.54 1.20
C ALA A 49 -16.47 -29.23 1.95
N PRO A 50 -17.48 -28.44 2.35
CA PRO A 50 -17.26 -27.28 3.21
C PRO A 50 -16.31 -27.65 4.35
N LEU A 51 -15.37 -26.76 4.69
CA LEU A 51 -14.54 -26.89 5.89
C LEU A 51 -15.43 -27.37 7.04
N ALA A 52 -14.92 -28.31 7.84
CA ALA A 52 -15.64 -28.79 9.02
C ALA A 52 -16.20 -27.57 9.79
N GLU A 53 -17.46 -27.62 10.24
CA GLU A 53 -18.16 -26.44 10.77
C GLU A 53 -17.38 -25.68 11.86
N ALA A 54 -16.50 -26.37 12.59
CA ALA A 54 -15.62 -25.80 13.60
C ALA A 54 -14.51 -24.87 13.06
N ASP A 55 -14.06 -25.05 11.82
CA ASP A 55 -12.99 -24.25 11.18
C ASP A 55 -13.52 -23.06 10.37
N ARG A 56 -14.85 -22.95 10.21
CA ARG A 56 -15.44 -21.80 9.51
C ARG A 56 -15.36 -20.57 10.40
N PRO A 57 -14.73 -19.46 9.96
CA PRO A 57 -14.72 -18.23 10.71
C PRO A 57 -16.16 -17.79 11.01
N THR A 58 -16.42 -17.46 12.27
CA THR A 58 -17.71 -16.83 12.62
C THR A 58 -17.81 -15.49 11.93
N TRP A 59 -19.02 -15.03 11.66
CA TRP A 59 -19.22 -13.72 11.04
C TRP A 59 -18.66 -12.57 11.92
N ALA A 60 -18.66 -12.75 13.25
CA ALA A 60 -18.00 -11.84 14.17
C ALA A 60 -16.47 -11.83 13.98
N ALA A 61 -15.84 -12.99 13.78
CA ALA A 61 -14.42 -13.08 13.46
C ALA A 61 -14.09 -12.42 12.11
N PHE A 62 -14.94 -12.61 11.10
CA PHE A 62 -14.77 -11.96 9.79
C PHE A 62 -14.80 -10.43 9.90
N ARG A 63 -15.82 -9.87 10.57
CA ARG A 63 -15.90 -8.42 10.80
C ARG A 63 -14.71 -7.86 11.57
N ARG A 64 -14.22 -8.61 12.56
CA ARG A 64 -13.04 -8.22 13.31
C ARG A 64 -11.82 -8.13 12.41
N LEU A 65 -11.57 -9.15 11.59
CA LEU A 65 -10.44 -9.17 10.66
C LEU A 65 -10.54 -8.05 9.62
N GLU A 66 -11.74 -7.77 9.11
CA GLU A 66 -11.97 -6.65 8.20
C GLU A 66 -11.62 -5.30 8.85
N GLN A 67 -12.02 -5.12 10.11
CA GLN A 67 -11.68 -3.92 10.88
C GLN A 67 -10.17 -3.81 11.14
N GLU A 68 -9.51 -4.90 11.53
CA GLU A 68 -8.06 -4.95 11.73
C GLU A 68 -7.31 -4.68 10.43
N ASN A 69 -7.74 -5.25 9.32
CA ASN A 69 -7.14 -5.04 8.01
C ASN A 69 -7.26 -3.58 7.57
N ARG A 70 -8.44 -2.97 7.74
CA ARG A 70 -8.65 -1.55 7.46
C ARG A 70 -7.72 -0.66 8.27
N LEU A 71 -7.60 -0.92 9.57
CA LEU A 71 -6.66 -0.17 10.42
C LEU A 71 -5.21 -0.32 9.93
N LEU A 72 -4.79 -1.52 9.53
CA LEU A 72 -3.44 -1.73 9.01
C LEU A 72 -3.20 -0.99 7.70
N VAL A 73 -4.17 -1.03 6.77
CA VAL A 73 -4.11 -0.28 5.50
C VAL A 73 -3.97 1.21 5.78
N ASP A 74 -4.85 1.78 6.61
CA ASP A 74 -4.81 3.21 6.97
C ASP A 74 -3.44 3.61 7.57
N HIS A 75 -2.85 2.75 8.43
CA HIS A 75 -1.54 3.01 9.01
C HIS A 75 -0.40 2.95 7.98
N VAL A 76 -0.43 1.96 7.09
CA VAL A 76 0.59 1.82 6.04
C VAL A 76 0.53 3.02 5.09
N GLU A 77 -0.67 3.49 4.72
CA GLU A 77 -0.82 4.69 3.90
C GLU A 77 -0.25 5.94 4.59
N MET A 78 -0.56 6.16 5.87
CA MET A 78 0.00 7.28 6.64
C MET A 78 1.53 7.19 6.76
N LEU A 79 2.08 5.99 6.96
CA LEU A 79 3.52 5.80 7.01
C LEU A 79 4.19 6.05 5.66
N ALA A 80 3.55 5.67 4.55
CA ALA A 80 4.05 5.98 3.22
C ALA A 80 4.15 7.51 3.03
N CYS A 81 3.13 8.25 3.42
CA CYS A 81 3.15 9.72 3.40
C CYS A 81 4.25 10.29 4.32
N ALA A 82 4.37 9.77 5.55
CA ALA A 82 5.40 10.18 6.51
C ALA A 82 6.83 9.92 6.02
N LEU A 83 7.03 8.95 5.14
CA LEU A 83 8.34 8.58 4.61
C LEU A 83 8.59 9.12 3.20
N GLY A 84 7.59 9.75 2.57
CA GLY A 84 7.66 10.13 1.16
C GLY A 84 7.81 8.90 0.24
N ALA A 85 7.07 7.83 0.52
CA ALA A 85 6.99 6.61 -0.29
C ALA A 85 5.65 6.56 -1.06
N CYS A 86 5.59 5.73 -2.10
CA CYS A 86 4.31 5.41 -2.75
C CYS A 86 3.51 4.46 -1.84
N PRO A 87 2.26 4.80 -1.46
CA PRO A 87 1.46 3.96 -0.57
C PRO A 87 1.11 2.59 -1.17
N ASN A 88 1.05 2.51 -2.50
CA ASN A 88 0.68 1.30 -3.23
C ASN A 88 1.85 0.31 -3.36
N CYS A 89 3.02 0.76 -3.84
CA CYS A 89 4.11 -0.16 -4.18
C CYS A 89 5.32 -0.12 -3.27
N TRP A 90 5.55 0.96 -2.51
CA TRP A 90 6.76 1.16 -1.70
C TRP A 90 8.09 0.95 -2.46
N GLY A 91 8.07 1.09 -3.79
CA GLY A 91 9.20 0.85 -4.68
C GLY A 91 9.46 -0.63 -5.04
N GLY A 92 8.57 -1.55 -4.64
CA GLY A 92 8.68 -2.99 -4.94
C GLY A 92 8.09 -3.43 -6.29
N ILE A 93 7.34 -2.55 -6.97
CA ILE A 93 6.70 -2.82 -8.26
C ILE A 93 7.28 -1.85 -9.29
N GLU A 94 8.00 -2.37 -10.29
CA GLU A 94 8.75 -1.54 -11.26
C GLU A 94 7.87 -0.68 -12.17
N ASP A 95 6.64 -1.11 -12.44
CA ASP A 95 5.66 -0.48 -13.34
C ASP A 95 4.39 -0.04 -12.61
N CYS A 96 4.53 0.33 -11.33
CA CYS A 96 3.40 0.78 -10.52
C CYS A 96 2.62 1.92 -11.19
N GLU A 97 1.30 1.74 -11.34
CA GLU A 97 0.42 2.70 -12.03
C GLU A 97 0.42 4.09 -11.39
N ASP A 98 0.71 4.20 -10.10
CA ASP A 98 0.69 5.47 -9.37
C ASP A 98 2.01 6.25 -9.46
N CYS A 99 3.16 5.56 -9.58
CA CYS A 99 4.47 6.21 -9.46
C CYS A 99 5.53 5.77 -10.48
N GLY A 100 5.22 4.84 -11.37
CA GLY A 100 6.19 4.28 -12.32
C GLY A 100 7.37 3.59 -11.64
N GLY A 101 7.14 3.00 -10.47
CA GLY A 101 8.10 2.19 -9.71
C GLY A 101 9.19 2.93 -8.94
N VAL A 102 9.18 4.28 -8.92
CA VAL A 102 10.18 5.05 -8.14
C VAL A 102 9.87 5.13 -6.65
N GLY A 103 8.70 4.65 -6.21
CA GLY A 103 8.06 4.96 -4.93
C GLY A 103 8.67 4.41 -3.64
N ARG A 104 9.99 4.21 -3.57
CA ARG A 104 10.71 3.87 -2.34
C ARG A 104 10.65 5.00 -1.30
N PRO A 105 10.85 4.72 0.00
CA PRO A 105 10.99 5.78 1.02
C PRO A 105 12.00 6.85 0.62
N GLY A 106 11.61 8.12 0.78
CA GLY A 106 12.38 9.29 0.38
C GLY A 106 12.32 9.64 -1.12
N ALA A 107 11.51 8.95 -1.92
CA ALA A 107 11.31 9.30 -3.33
C ALA A 107 10.49 10.59 -3.52
N PHE A 108 9.61 10.88 -2.57
CA PHE A 108 8.76 12.08 -2.54
C PHE A 108 9.04 12.91 -1.29
N ALA A 109 8.56 14.16 -1.28
CA ALA A 109 8.59 14.98 -0.08
C ALA A 109 7.70 14.36 1.01
N PRO A 110 8.22 14.07 2.21
CA PRO A 110 7.41 13.58 3.31
C PRO A 110 6.32 14.57 3.74
N ASP A 111 5.13 14.07 4.04
CA ASP A 111 4.10 14.89 4.69
C ASP A 111 4.52 15.22 6.13
N ARG A 112 4.50 16.50 6.48
CA ARG A 112 4.99 16.98 7.77
C ARG A 112 4.13 16.48 8.94
N GLY A 113 2.81 16.45 8.79
CA GLY A 113 1.91 15.99 9.86
C GLY A 113 2.14 14.52 10.18
N CYS A 114 2.21 13.68 9.14
CA CYS A 114 2.48 12.26 9.26
C CYS A 114 3.91 12.01 9.79
N PHE A 115 4.91 12.76 9.32
CA PHE A 115 6.28 12.66 9.80
C PHE A 115 6.39 12.98 11.30
N ASP A 116 5.81 14.08 11.76
CA ASP A 116 5.82 14.51 13.16
C ASP A 116 5.10 13.50 14.07
N GLN A 117 4.06 12.85 13.56
CA GLN A 117 3.30 11.84 14.30
C GLN A 117 4.04 10.48 14.41
N PHE A 118 4.64 9.99 13.32
CA PHE A 118 5.13 8.60 13.25
C PHE A 118 6.66 8.47 13.30
N VAL A 119 7.39 9.40 12.68
CA VAL A 119 8.83 9.27 12.46
C VAL A 119 9.63 10.09 13.48
N LEU A 120 9.24 11.35 13.70
CA LEU A 120 9.93 12.25 14.62
C LEU A 120 10.07 11.68 16.05
N PRO A 121 9.06 11.04 16.67
CA PRO A 121 9.21 10.49 18.02
C PRO A 121 10.28 9.38 18.09
N VAL A 122 10.42 8.61 17.01
CA VAL A 122 11.44 7.55 16.91
C VAL A 122 12.82 8.17 16.74
N ILE A 123 12.96 9.17 15.87
CA ILE A 123 14.22 9.90 15.67
C ILE A 123 14.67 10.54 16.99
N VAL A 124 13.79 11.26 17.69
CA VAL A 124 14.09 11.88 18.98
C VAL A 124 14.53 10.83 20.00
N ARG A 125 13.91 9.64 20.02
CA ARG A 125 14.30 8.55 20.93
C ARG A 125 15.65 7.92 20.59
N VAL A 126 15.94 7.74 19.31
CA VAL A 126 17.17 7.09 18.83
C VAL A 126 18.35 8.06 18.89
N MET A 127 18.17 9.28 18.39
CA MET A 127 19.19 10.33 18.34
C MET A 127 19.32 11.14 19.64
N GLY A 128 18.24 11.33 20.41
CA GLY A 128 18.31 11.98 21.73
C GLY A 128 18.99 11.14 22.81
N ARG A 129 19.35 9.89 22.48
CA ARG A 129 20.28 9.06 23.26
C ARG A 129 21.74 9.19 22.81
N ALA A 130 22.00 9.88 21.69
CA ALA A 130 23.35 10.26 21.31
C ALA A 130 23.76 11.48 22.17
N GLU A 131 24.57 11.17 23.18
CA GLU A 131 25.36 12.02 24.08
C GLU A 131 25.25 13.57 23.97
N PRO A 132 25.17 14.29 25.12
CA PRO A 132 25.35 15.74 25.19
C PRO A 132 26.80 16.11 24.86
N GLY A 133 27.11 16.31 23.57
CA GLY A 133 28.46 16.67 23.13
C GLY A 133 28.59 17.35 21.77
N CYS A 134 27.49 17.68 21.10
CA CYS A 134 27.54 18.38 19.81
C CYS A 134 27.27 19.89 19.98
N ASP A 135 28.30 20.66 19.66
CA ASP A 135 28.37 22.12 19.65
C ASP A 135 27.22 22.72 18.79
N PRO A 136 26.42 23.68 19.27
CA PRO A 136 25.27 24.26 18.54
C PRO A 136 25.63 25.05 17.26
N GLY A 137 26.89 25.03 16.82
CA GLY A 137 27.38 25.76 15.66
C GLY A 137 27.41 24.99 14.32
N SER A 138 27.00 23.71 14.28
CA SER A 138 27.22 22.85 13.10
C SER A 138 25.94 22.25 12.48
N CYS A 139 24.86 23.02 12.38
CA CYS A 139 23.72 22.65 11.55
C CYS A 139 23.81 23.30 10.16
N PRO A 140 24.27 22.60 9.12
CA PRO A 140 23.96 22.98 7.74
C PRO A 140 22.61 22.36 7.36
N GLY A 141 21.64 23.19 6.98
CA GLY A 141 20.46 22.68 6.25
C GLY A 141 19.15 23.37 6.58
N ASP A 142 19.06 24.64 6.22
CA ASP A 142 17.82 25.41 6.07
C ASP A 142 16.95 24.71 4.99
N TYR A 143 16.04 23.82 5.39
CA TYR A 143 15.05 23.22 4.49
C TYR A 143 14.01 24.29 4.20
N ARG A 144 14.36 25.20 3.28
CA ARG A 144 13.50 26.32 2.92
C ARG A 144 12.18 25.81 2.35
N ASP A 145 11.13 26.12 3.09
CA ASP A 145 9.75 26.16 2.65
C ASP A 145 9.66 26.96 1.34
N ARG A 146 9.40 26.27 0.22
CA ARG A 146 9.36 26.87 -1.12
C ARG A 146 7.96 27.37 -1.50
N ASP A 147 6.97 27.23 -0.61
CA ASP A 147 5.58 27.53 -0.92
C ASP A 147 4.95 28.66 -0.09
N SER A 148 5.75 29.47 0.63
CA SER A 148 5.26 30.70 1.26
C SER A 148 5.25 31.88 0.26
N PRO A 149 4.09 32.38 -0.20
CA PRO A 149 4.04 33.57 -1.05
C PRO A 149 4.42 34.83 -0.25
N PRO A 150 5.08 35.83 -0.88
CA PRO A 150 5.45 37.05 -0.20
C PRO A 150 4.20 37.82 0.25
N SER A 151 4.15 38.17 1.53
CA SER A 151 3.11 39.03 2.09
C SER A 151 3.16 40.42 1.43
N PRO A 152 2.01 41.02 1.07
CA PRO A 152 1.98 42.36 0.51
C PRO A 152 2.36 43.38 1.60
N SER A 153 3.40 44.17 1.31
CA SER A 153 3.79 45.31 2.15
C SER A 153 2.81 46.47 1.92
N VAL A 154 2.34 47.07 3.02
CA VAL A 154 1.55 48.31 3.06
C VAL A 154 2.42 49.51 2.73
#